data_AF-A0A953RCN7-F1
#
_entry.id   AF-A0A953RCN7-F1
#
_cell.length_a   1.000
_cell.length_b   1.000
_cell.length_c   1.000
_cell.angle_alpha   90.00
_cell.angle_beta   90.00
_cell.angle_gamma   90.00
#
_symmetry.space_group_name_H-M   'P 1'
#
loop_
_entity.id
_entity.type
_entity.pdbx_description
1 polymer ?
#
loop_
_entity_poly.entity_id
_entity_poly.type
_entity_poly.pdbx_seq_one_letter_code
_entity_poly.pdbx_strand_id
1 'polypeptide(L)'
;MSKRINIVLQDTTVAVLDRVAAKGARSRFIERAVRHYVETQGRENLREQLEAGYRANAERDLAMAAEWFPLEEEAWQTFEASRKPKRITKTKRT
;
A
#
# COMPACT_ATOMS: atom_id res chain seq x y z
N MET A 1 10.59 8.78 -23.40
CA MET A 1 10.43 10.14 -23.92
C MET A 1 11.07 11.11 -22.94
N SER A 2 11.97 12.01 -23.39
CA SER A 2 12.57 13.05 -22.54
C SER A 2 11.93 14.41 -22.84
N LYS A 3 11.66 15.20 -21.81
CA LYS A 3 11.10 16.56 -21.92
C LYS A 3 12.07 17.55 -21.30
N ARG A 4 12.42 18.62 -22.03
CA ARG A 4 13.25 19.70 -21.49
C ARG A 4 12.37 20.68 -20.72
N ILE A 5 12.81 21.04 -19.53
CA ILE A 5 12.15 22.00 -18.64
C ILE A 5 13.20 22.99 -18.14
N ASN A 6 12.82 24.27 -18.05
CA ASN A 6 13.64 25.30 -17.40
C ASN A 6 13.23 25.36 -15.94
N ILE A 7 14.20 25.22 -15.04
CA ILE A 7 13.99 25.28 -13.60
C ILE A 7 14.99 26.26 -12.99
N VAL A 8 14.54 27.03 -12.01
CA VAL A 8 15.41 27.90 -11.21
C VAL A 8 15.77 27.13 -9.94
N LEU A 9 17.06 26.97 -9.68
CA LEU A 9 17.59 26.34 -8.48
C LEU A 9 18.43 27.38 -7.73
N GLN A 10 18.49 27.27 -6.41
CA GLN A 10 19.41 28.10 -5.63
C GLN A 10 20.87 27.77 -5.98
N ASP A 11 21.73 28.78 -5.92
CA ASP A 11 23.15 28.64 -6.25
C ASP A 11 23.85 27.56 -5.42
N THR A 12 23.45 27.42 -4.15
CA THR A 12 23.91 26.36 -3.24
C THR A 12 23.60 24.97 -3.78
N THR A 13 22.38 24.76 -4.28
CA THR A 13 21.93 23.48 -4.88
C THR A 13 22.67 23.19 -6.18
N VAL A 14 22.93 24.20 -7.00
CA VAL A 14 23.71 24.05 -8.24
C VAL A 14 25.16 23.69 -7.92
N ALA A 15 25.75 24.30 -6.89
CA ALA A 15 27.12 23.96 -6.45
C ALA A 15 27.24 22.51 -5.97
N VAL A 16 26.24 21.99 -5.25
CA VAL A 16 26.19 20.57 -4.88
C VAL A 16 26.03 19.69 -6.11
N LEU A 17 25.15 20.07 -7.02
CA LEU A 17 24.95 19.34 -8.28
C LEU A 17 26.25 19.24 -9.09
N ASP A 18 27.02 20.32 -9.15
CA ASP A 18 28.29 20.38 -9.89
C ASP A 18 29.42 19.58 -9.25
N ARG A 19 29.38 19.39 -7.92
CA ARG A 19 30.33 18.51 -7.22
C ARG A 19 30.05 17.03 -7.48
N VAL A 20 28.77 16.66 -7.62
CA VAL A 20 28.35 15.24 -7.69
C VAL A 20 28.14 14.76 -9.12
N ALA A 21 27.74 15.63 -10.04
CA ALA A 21 27.49 15.30 -11.43
C ALA A 21 28.58 15.86 -12.34
N ALA A 22 29.26 14.98 -13.08
CA ALA A 22 30.16 15.38 -14.16
C ALA A 22 29.42 16.22 -15.22
N LYS A 23 30.17 17.02 -16.01
CA LYS A 23 29.60 17.81 -17.12
C LYS A 23 28.75 16.92 -18.03
N GLY A 24 27.49 17.30 -18.22
CA GLY A 24 26.50 16.56 -19.02
C GLY A 24 25.65 15.54 -18.25
N ALA A 25 26.00 15.20 -17.01
CA ALA A 25 25.23 14.26 -16.17
C ALA A 25 24.19 14.93 -15.25
N ARG A 26 24.13 16.28 -15.23
CA ARG A 26 23.21 17.07 -14.39
C ARG A 26 21.75 16.63 -14.54
N SER A 27 21.25 16.48 -15.77
CA SER A 27 19.86 16.07 -16.01
C SER A 27 19.56 14.65 -15.50
N ARG A 28 20.50 13.70 -15.66
CA ARG A 28 20.35 12.33 -15.13
C ARG A 28 20.35 12.32 -13.60
N PHE A 29 21.17 13.15 -12.98
CA PHE A 29 21.20 13.27 -11.53
C PHE A 29 19.89 13.84 -10.99
N ILE A 30 19.38 14.91 -11.61
CA ILE A 30 18.09 15.52 -11.24
C ILE A 30 16.95 14.51 -11.41
N GLU A 31 16.90 13.77 -12.52
CA GLU A 31 15.90 12.72 -12.74
C GLU A 31 15.90 11.67 -11.62
N ARG A 32 17.10 11.18 -11.26
CA ARG A 32 17.26 10.21 -10.18
C ARG A 32 16.85 10.78 -8.82
N ALA A 33 17.20 12.04 -8.54
CA ALA A 33 16.84 12.70 -7.28
C ALA A 33 15.33 12.88 -7.16
N VAL A 34 14.65 13.32 -8.23
CA VAL A 34 13.18 13.46 -8.24
C VAL A 34 12.50 12.11 -8.06
N ARG A 35 12.95 11.07 -8.76
CA ARG A 35 12.41 9.71 -8.58
C ARG A 35 12.58 9.22 -7.16
N HIS A 36 13.78 9.39 -6.59
CA HIS A 36 14.05 8.98 -5.22
C HIS A 36 13.21 9.76 -4.20
N TYR A 37 13.04 11.07 -4.40
CA TYR A 37 12.20 11.90 -3.54
C TYR A 37 10.73 11.46 -3.60
N VAL A 38 10.20 11.18 -4.79
CA VAL A 38 8.82 10.68 -4.95
C VAL A 38 8.66 9.28 -4.36
N GLU A 39 9.62 8.38 -4.53
CA GLU A 39 9.57 7.04 -3.94
C GLU A 39 9.64 7.07 -2.40
N THR A 40 10.44 7.97 -1.84
CA THR A 40 10.61 8.10 -0.38
C THR A 40 9.44 8.83 0.26
N GLN A 41 9.04 9.98 -0.26
CA GLN A 41 7.93 10.79 0.27
C GLN A 41 6.56 10.25 -0.14
N GLY A 42 6.47 9.53 -1.26
CA GLY A 42 5.22 8.95 -1.73
C GLY A 42 4.66 7.91 -0.77
N ARG A 43 5.52 7.11 -0.11
CA ARG A 43 5.08 6.12 0.88
C ARG A 43 4.57 6.78 2.16
N GLU A 44 5.23 7.84 2.62
CA GLU A 44 4.81 8.58 3.82
C GLU A 44 3.48 9.30 3.58
N ASN A 45 3.38 10.08 2.49
CA ASN A 45 2.14 10.75 2.12
C ASN A 45 0.99 9.77 1.87
N LEU A 46 1.25 8.64 1.21
CA LEU A 46 0.24 7.61 1.00
C LEU A 46 -0.22 7.01 2.34
N ARG A 47 0.71 6.77 3.26
CA ARG A 47 0.39 6.25 4.60
C ARG A 47 -0.48 7.23 5.38
N GLU A 48 -0.16 8.51 5.37
CA GLU A 48 -0.95 9.55 6.02
C GLU A 48 -2.35 9.66 5.42
N GLN A 49 -2.46 9.62 4.09
CA GLN A 49 -3.76 9.64 3.40
C GLN A 49 -4.60 8.41 3.73
N LEU A 50 -4.00 7.23 3.80
CA LEU A 50 -4.68 6.00 4.21
C LEU A 50 -5.15 6.09 5.66
N GLU A 51 -4.29 6.52 6.57
CA GLU A 51 -4.63 6.68 7.99
C GLU A 51 -5.77 7.68 8.19
N ALA A 52 -5.73 8.82 7.50
CA ALA A 52 -6.80 9.81 7.51
C ALA A 52 -8.10 9.24 6.94
N GLY A 53 -8.03 8.49 5.83
CA GLY A 53 -9.19 7.84 5.23
C GLY A 53 -9.83 6.80 6.14
N TYR A 54 -9.03 5.92 6.75
CA TYR A 54 -9.51 4.93 7.72
C TYR A 54 -10.14 5.59 8.95
N ARG A 55 -9.54 6.65 9.49
CA ARG A 55 -10.13 7.39 10.60
C ARG A 55 -11.45 8.05 10.22
N ALA A 56 -11.52 8.67 9.05
CA ALA A 56 -12.72 9.34 8.57
C ALA A 56 -13.89 8.36 8.35
N ASN A 57 -13.59 7.13 7.91
CA ASN A 57 -14.58 6.10 7.63
C ASN A 57 -14.83 5.14 8.79
N ALA A 58 -14.09 5.25 9.90
CA ALA A 58 -14.09 4.28 10.99
C ALA A 58 -15.50 3.97 11.52
N GLU A 59 -16.32 4.99 11.72
CA GLU A 59 -17.69 4.82 12.24
C GLU A 59 -18.57 4.02 11.25
N ARG A 60 -18.50 4.38 9.97
CA ARG A 60 -19.24 3.69 8.89
C ARG A 60 -18.78 2.25 8.75
N ASP A 61 -17.47 2.03 8.77
CA ASP A 61 -16.86 0.71 8.59
C ASP A 61 -17.21 -0.21 9.78
N LEU A 62 -17.24 0.32 11.01
CA LEU A 62 -17.68 -0.41 12.20
C LEU A 62 -19.17 -0.75 12.16
N ALA A 63 -20.03 0.19 11.74
CA ALA A 63 -21.46 -0.07 11.58
C ALA A 63 -21.69 -1.17 10.55
N MET A 64 -21.02 -1.10 9.41
CA MET A 64 -21.10 -2.12 8.37
C MET A 64 -20.59 -3.47 8.87
N ALA A 65 -19.47 -3.52 9.59
CA ALA A 65 -18.96 -4.77 10.17
C ALA A 65 -19.98 -5.39 11.14
N ALA A 66 -20.63 -4.59 11.98
CA ALA A 66 -21.64 -5.06 12.92
C ALA A 66 -22.89 -5.61 12.22
N GLU A 67 -23.32 -4.98 11.11
CA GLU A 67 -24.45 -5.44 10.31
C GLU A 67 -24.17 -6.79 9.64
N TRP A 68 -22.94 -7.01 9.16
CA TRP A 68 -22.55 -8.21 8.42
C TRP A 68 -22.09 -9.36 9.32
N PHE A 69 -21.70 -9.08 10.57
CA PHE A 69 -21.16 -10.05 11.51
C PHE A 69 -22.00 -11.34 11.67
N PRO A 70 -23.35 -11.28 11.83
CA PRO A 70 -24.15 -12.49 12.01
C PRO A 70 -24.09 -13.43 10.80
N LEU A 71 -24.10 -12.86 9.59
CA LEU A 71 -24.04 -13.64 8.34
C LEU A 71 -22.68 -14.32 8.18
N GLU A 72 -21.60 -13.61 8.53
CA GLU A 72 -20.25 -14.15 8.52
C GLU A 72 -20.07 -15.28 9.54
N GLU A 73 -20.66 -15.14 10.73
CA GLU A 73 -20.62 -16.16 11.78
C GLU A 73 -21.35 -17.45 11.34
N GLU A 74 -22.51 -17.33 10.72
CA GLU A 74 -23.24 -18.48 10.15
C GLU A 74 -22.44 -19.17 9.03
N ALA A 75 -21.86 -18.38 8.12
CA ALA A 75 -21.00 -18.90 7.05
C ALA A 75 -19.75 -19.62 7.61
N TRP A 76 -19.16 -19.09 8.68
CA TRP A 76 -18.03 -19.72 9.35
C TRP A 76 -18.40 -21.05 10.01
N GLN A 77 -19.53 -21.09 10.73
CA GLN A 77 -20.00 -22.31 11.38
C GLN A 77 -20.34 -23.42 10.36
N THR A 78 -20.99 -23.07 9.25
CA THR A 78 -21.27 -24.03 8.17
C THR A 78 -19.98 -24.54 7.51
N PHE A 79 -19.00 -23.67 7.28
CA PHE A 79 -17.69 -24.07 6.78
C PHE A 79 -16.97 -25.04 7.73
N GLU A 80 -16.91 -24.74 9.03
CA GLU A 80 -16.29 -25.62 10.03
C GLU A 80 -17.03 -26.95 10.20
N ALA A 81 -18.37 -26.93 10.12
CA ALA A 81 -19.17 -28.16 10.13
C ALA A 81 -18.88 -29.05 8.90
N SER A 82 -18.61 -28.44 7.74
CA SER A 82 -18.24 -29.16 6.51
C SER A 82 -16.84 -29.78 6.55
N ARG A 83 -15.94 -29.25 7.39
CA ARG A 83 -14.56 -29.74 7.55
C ARG A 83 -14.42 -30.92 8.51
N LYS A 84 -15.39 -31.18 9.39
CA LYS A 84 -15.32 -32.32 10.31
C LYS A 84 -15.45 -33.64 9.51
N PRO A 85 -14.46 -34.54 9.54
CA PRO A 85 -14.55 -35.79 8.80
C PRO A 85 -15.72 -36.63 9.34
N LYS A 86 -16.64 -37.04 8.48
CA LYS A 86 -17.66 -38.05 8.79
C LYS A 86 -16.94 -39.29 9.34
N ARG A 87 -17.08 -39.58 10.64
CA ARG A 87 -16.66 -40.87 11.22
C ARG A 87 -17.38 -41.96 10.43
N ILE A 88 -16.65 -42.67 9.58
CA ILE A 88 -17.13 -43.86 8.90
C ILE A 88 -17.43 -44.89 9.98
N THR A 89 -18.69 -45.02 10.36
CA THR A 89 -19.16 -46.12 11.19
C THR A 89 -19.03 -47.39 10.35
N LYS A 90 -17.98 -48.18 10.61
CA LYS A 90 -17.85 -49.51 10.02
C LYS A 90 -18.96 -50.39 10.58
N THR A 91 -20.06 -50.52 9.83
CA THR A 91 -21.09 -51.53 10.06
C THR A 91 -20.44 -52.91 9.93
N LYS A 92 -20.27 -53.60 11.06
CA LYS A 92 -19.94 -55.03 11.11
C LYS A 92 -21.03 -55.78 10.35
N ARG A 93 -20.67 -56.37 9.20
CA ARG A 93 -21.49 -57.41 8.55
C ARG A 93 -21.29 -58.71 9.35
N THR A 94 -22.37 -59.16 9.99
CA THR A 94 -22.59 -60.57 10.37
C THR A 94 -23.21 -61.31 9.20
#